data_AF-A0A527XVZ9-F1
#
_entry.id   AF-A0A527XVZ9-F1
#
_cell.length_a   1.000
_cell.length_b   1.000
_cell.length_c   1.000
_cell.angle_alpha   90.00
_cell.angle_beta   90.00
_cell.angle_gamma   90.00
#
_symmetry.space_group_name_H-M   'P 1'
#
loop_
_entity.id
_entity.type
_entity.pdbx_description
1 polymer ?
#
loop_
_entity_poly.entity_id
_entity_poly.type
_entity_poly.pdbx_seq_one_letter_code
_entity_poly.pdbx_strand_id
1 'polypeptide(L)'
;VVHHFMGENGWTFKAEDGATGDTLYGLDFLHQVYAKADPAYSGRVTVPVLWDKREQTIVNNESSEIIRMLNSAFDEWGDAGLDFYPAALRAEIDRINAQVYPAINNGVYRAGFATTQKA
;
A
#
# COMPACT_ATOMS: atom_id res chain seq x y z
N VAL A 1 6.80 9.52 3.22
CA VAL A 1 6.35 9.59 1.81
C VAL A 1 7.57 9.40 0.92
N VAL A 2 7.54 8.41 0.03
CA VAL A 2 8.62 8.13 -0.95
C VAL A 2 8.66 9.22 -2.02
N HIS A 3 9.80 9.35 -2.69
CA HIS A 3 9.94 10.23 -3.85
C HIS A 3 9.04 9.78 -5.00
N HIS A 4 8.43 10.72 -5.72
CA HIS A 4 7.42 10.43 -6.74
C HIS A 4 7.99 9.77 -8.01
N PHE A 5 9.25 10.02 -8.34
CA PHE A 5 9.91 9.42 -9.49
C PHE A 5 10.34 7.97 -9.19
N MET A 6 9.80 7.02 -9.96
CA MET A 6 10.10 5.59 -9.89
C MET A 6 10.98 5.18 -11.08
N GLY A 7 12.30 5.08 -10.84
CA GLY A 7 13.31 4.72 -11.84
C GLY A 7 13.79 3.27 -11.72
N GLU A 8 15.05 3.01 -12.08
CA GLU A 8 15.65 1.66 -12.09
C GLU A 8 15.63 0.97 -10.71
N ASN A 9 15.76 1.73 -9.62
CA ASN A 9 15.74 1.22 -8.24
C ASN A 9 14.32 1.19 -7.63
N GLY A 10 13.28 1.46 -8.41
CA GLY A 10 11.90 1.57 -7.91
C GLY A 10 11.69 2.81 -7.03
N TRP A 11 10.95 2.64 -5.93
CA TRP A 11 10.65 3.72 -4.98
C TRP A 11 11.88 4.13 -4.17
N THR A 12 12.17 5.43 -4.12
CA THR A 12 13.34 5.99 -3.43
C THR A 12 12.93 6.90 -2.28
N PHE A 13 13.87 7.16 -1.36
CA PHE A 13 13.71 8.04 -0.21
C PHE A 13 14.47 9.36 -0.38
N LYS A 14 14.63 9.85 -1.61
CA LYS A 14 15.11 11.22 -1.82
C LYS A 14 14.16 12.22 -1.16
N ALA A 15 14.69 13.11 -0.33
CA ALA A 15 13.92 14.11 0.42
C ALA A 15 13.79 15.42 -0.36
N GLU A 16 13.19 15.34 -1.54
CA GLU A 16 12.94 16.46 -2.45
C GLU A 16 11.46 16.49 -2.87
N ASP A 17 10.97 17.62 -3.37
CA ASP A 17 9.62 17.76 -3.95
C ASP A 17 8.46 17.27 -3.06
N GLY A 18 8.58 17.46 -1.74
CA GLY A 18 7.57 17.07 -0.75
C GLY A 18 7.69 15.61 -0.26
N ALA A 19 8.67 14.85 -0.76
CA ALA A 19 9.04 13.57 -0.18
C ALA A 19 9.81 13.77 1.15
N THR A 20 9.61 12.84 2.08
CA THR A 20 10.12 12.99 3.46
C THR A 20 11.46 12.31 3.71
N GLY A 21 11.92 11.51 2.74
CA GLY A 21 12.90 10.46 2.98
C GLY A 21 12.43 9.38 3.96
N ASP A 22 13.33 8.46 4.29
CA ASP A 22 13.12 7.45 5.34
C ASP A 22 13.45 8.06 6.70
N THR A 23 12.41 8.30 7.49
CA THR A 23 12.52 8.93 8.81
C THR A 23 12.82 7.94 9.94
N LEU A 24 12.97 6.65 9.65
CA LEU A 24 13.28 5.62 10.65
C LEU A 24 14.75 5.20 10.62
N TYR A 25 15.27 4.89 9.42
CA TYR A 25 16.59 4.28 9.28
C TYR A 25 17.53 5.06 8.34
N GLY A 26 17.03 6.10 7.67
CA GLY A 26 17.82 6.87 6.70
C GLY A 26 18.23 6.05 5.48
N LEU A 27 17.42 5.06 5.09
CA LEU A 27 17.64 4.26 3.88
C LEU A 27 17.40 5.08 2.60
N ASP A 28 18.01 4.66 1.50
CA ASP A 28 17.91 5.33 0.20
C ASP A 28 16.73 4.80 -0.64
N PHE A 29 16.35 3.53 -0.46
CA PHE A 29 15.39 2.84 -1.30
C PHE A 29 14.39 1.98 -0.53
N LEU A 30 13.14 1.90 -1.01
CA LEU A 30 12.10 1.10 -0.36
C LEU A 30 12.43 -0.40 -0.34
N HIS A 31 13.16 -0.92 -1.34
CA HIS A 31 13.55 -2.33 -1.36
C HIS A 31 14.48 -2.70 -0.19
N GLN A 32 15.20 -1.73 0.38
CA GLN A 32 16.02 -1.95 1.57
C GLN A 32 15.15 -2.19 2.82
N VAL A 33 13.94 -1.63 2.88
CA VAL A 33 12.95 -1.93 3.94
C VAL A 33 12.46 -3.37 3.82
N TYR A 34 12.18 -3.84 2.60
CA TYR A 34 11.81 -5.24 2.36
C TYR A 34 12.96 -6.19 2.71
N ALA A 35 14.19 -5.88 2.29
CA ALA A 35 15.38 -6.66 2.64
C ALA A 35 15.68 -6.66 4.15
N LYS A 36 15.28 -5.60 4.87
CA LYS A 36 15.41 -5.53 6.33
C LYS A 36 14.41 -6.45 7.04
N ALA A 37 13.20 -6.62 6.51
CA ALA A 37 12.23 -7.58 7.03
C ALA A 37 12.58 -9.04 6.67
N ASP A 38 13.03 -9.26 5.44
CA ASP A 38 13.46 -10.57 4.94
C ASP A 38 14.59 -10.40 3.90
N PRO A 39 15.86 -10.72 4.25
CA PRO A 39 16.99 -10.63 3.33
C PRO A 39 16.88 -11.52 2.09
N ALA A 40 16.04 -12.55 2.13
CA ALA A 40 15.79 -13.47 1.02
C ALA A 40 14.55 -13.07 0.20
N TYR A 41 13.91 -11.94 0.51
CA TYR A 41 12.69 -11.51 -0.16
C TYR A 41 12.88 -11.42 -1.68
N SER A 42 12.00 -12.11 -2.40
CA SER A 42 11.89 -12.04 -3.86
C SER A 42 10.45 -11.72 -4.24
N GLY A 43 10.22 -10.55 -4.80
CA GLY A 43 8.89 -10.08 -5.13
C GLY A 43 8.85 -8.61 -5.54
N ARG A 44 7.63 -8.09 -5.72
CA ARG A 44 7.42 -6.68 -6.05
C ARG A 44 7.54 -5.81 -4.81
N VAL A 45 8.38 -4.78 -4.90
CA VAL A 45 8.52 -3.75 -3.86
C VAL A 45 7.47 -2.67 -4.10
N THR A 46 6.41 -2.69 -3.30
CA THR A 46 5.23 -1.83 -3.49
C THR A 46 4.96 -0.95 -2.28
N VAL A 47 4.21 0.13 -2.51
CA VAL A 47 3.56 0.94 -1.49
C VAL A 47 2.05 0.62 -1.50
N PRO A 48 1.34 0.78 -0.37
CA PRO A 48 1.83 1.14 0.97
C PRO A 48 2.57 0.00 1.68
N VAL A 49 3.32 0.34 2.74
CA VAL A 49 3.93 -0.62 3.67
C VAL A 49 3.54 -0.22 5.09
N LEU A 50 2.85 -1.12 5.80
CA LEU A 50 2.63 -1.01 7.24
C LEU A 50 3.81 -1.71 7.95
N TRP A 51 4.60 -0.93 8.68
CA TRP A 51 5.86 -1.38 9.30
C TRP A 51 5.75 -1.45 10.83
N ASP A 52 6.20 -2.55 11.41
CA ASP A 52 6.36 -2.68 12.85
C ASP A 52 7.74 -2.18 13.29
N LYS A 53 7.76 -1.11 14.07
CA LYS A 53 9.00 -0.52 14.61
C LYS A 53 9.63 -1.36 15.72
N ARG A 54 8.86 -2.21 16.41
CA ARG A 54 9.33 -3.06 17.52
C ARG A 54 10.02 -4.30 16.98
N GLU A 55 9.30 -5.10 16.19
CA GLU A 55 9.83 -6.33 15.59
C GLU A 55 10.67 -6.08 14.34
N GLN A 56 10.70 -4.84 13.83
CA GLN A 56 11.45 -4.43 12.64
C GLN A 56 11.10 -5.26 11.41
N THR A 57 9.81 -5.45 11.15
CA THR A 57 9.31 -6.22 10.01
C THR A 57 8.09 -5.57 9.36
N ILE A 58 7.72 -6.04 8.16
CA ILE A 58 6.50 -5.63 7.46
C ILE A 58 5.32 -6.38 8.09
N VAL A 59 4.35 -5.62 8.60
CA VAL A 59 3.06 -6.16 9.06
C VAL A 59 2.20 -6.54 7.85
N ASN A 60 2.10 -5.62 6.88
CA ASN A 60 1.25 -5.81 5.70
C ASN A 60 1.65 -4.82 4.58
N ASN A 61 1.49 -5.21 3.32
CA ASN A 61 1.66 -4.34 2.14
C ASN A 61 0.47 -4.41 1.16
N GLU A 62 -0.64 -5.02 1.56
CA GLU A 62 -1.91 -5.07 0.85
C GLU A 62 -2.83 -3.95 1.37
N SER A 63 -2.98 -2.91 0.55
CA SER A 63 -3.71 -1.69 0.93
C SER A 63 -5.15 -1.94 1.38
N SER A 64 -5.85 -2.91 0.78
CA SER A 64 -7.26 -3.21 1.09
C SER A 64 -7.42 -3.85 2.48
N GLU A 65 -6.41 -4.58 2.94
CA GLU A 65 -6.36 -5.14 4.29
C GLU A 65 -5.94 -4.08 5.30
N ILE A 66 -4.93 -3.26 4.98
CA ILE A 66 -4.43 -2.19 5.87
C ILE A 66 -5.58 -1.24 6.26
N ILE A 67 -6.39 -0.79 5.31
CA ILE A 67 -7.52 0.10 5.64
C ILE A 67 -8.56 -0.58 6.53
N ARG A 68 -8.74 -1.90 6.43
CA ARG A 68 -9.65 -2.68 7.31
C ARG A 68 -9.05 -2.86 8.71
N MET A 69 -7.73 -3.01 8.82
CA MET A 69 -7.05 -2.99 10.13
C MET A 69 -7.23 -1.63 10.80
N LEU A 70 -6.96 -0.53 10.07
CA LEU A 70 -7.08 0.83 10.60
C LEU A 70 -8.52 1.21 10.96
N ASN A 71 -9.51 0.58 10.33
CA ASN A 71 -10.93 0.83 10.58
C ASN A 71 -11.38 0.47 12.01
N SER A 72 -10.71 -0.47 12.69
CA SER A 72 -11.15 -0.89 14.03
C SER A 72 -10.05 -1.28 15.02
N ALA A 73 -8.79 -1.49 14.58
CA ALA A 73 -7.72 -1.94 15.47
C ALA A 73 -7.36 -0.93 16.58
N PHE A 74 -7.81 0.31 16.45
CA PHE A 74 -7.53 1.39 17.39
C PHE A 74 -8.80 2.00 18.03
N ASP A 75 -9.95 1.33 17.95
CA ASP A 75 -11.23 1.83 18.47
C ASP A 75 -11.19 2.20 19.95
N GLU A 76 -10.39 1.50 20.76
CA GLU A 76 -10.18 1.80 22.18
C GLU A 76 -9.61 3.21 22.41
N TRP A 77 -8.86 3.74 21.44
CA TRP A 77 -8.18 5.04 21.53
C TRP A 77 -8.77 6.09 20.58
N GLY A 78 -9.82 5.75 19.82
CA GLY A 78 -10.40 6.57 18.77
C GLY A 78 -11.92 6.77 18.90
N ASP A 79 -12.56 7.11 17.78
CA ASP A 79 -14.03 7.17 17.68
C ASP A 79 -14.56 5.84 17.13
N ALA A 80 -14.93 4.94 18.04
CA ALA A 80 -15.51 3.64 17.71
C ALA A 80 -16.91 3.74 17.04
N GLY A 81 -17.47 4.94 16.90
CA GLY A 81 -18.70 5.17 16.13
C GLY A 81 -18.49 5.16 14.61
N LEU A 82 -17.25 5.27 14.13
CA LEU A 82 -16.91 5.24 12.71
C LEU A 82 -16.55 3.82 12.25
N ASP A 83 -17.38 3.25 11.39
CA ASP A 83 -17.09 1.98 10.70
C ASP A 83 -17.36 2.16 9.20
N PHE A 84 -16.29 2.14 8.40
CA PHE A 84 -16.34 2.25 6.94
C PHE A 84 -16.57 0.90 6.25
N TYR A 85 -16.62 -0.20 7.02
CA TYR A 85 -16.94 -1.54 6.53
C TYR A 85 -17.92 -2.27 7.48
N PRO A 86 -19.09 -1.67 7.77
CA PRO A 86 -20.01 -2.19 8.78
C PRO A 86 -20.73 -3.44 8.30
N ALA A 87 -20.97 -4.37 9.23
CA ALA A 87 -21.50 -5.71 8.95
C ALA A 87 -22.73 -5.70 8.03
N ALA A 88 -23.66 -4.77 8.23
CA ALA A 88 -24.88 -4.65 7.44
C ALA A 88 -24.65 -4.30 5.96
N LEU A 89 -23.52 -3.66 5.62
CA LEU A 89 -23.20 -3.20 4.27
C LEU A 89 -22.07 -3.99 3.60
N ARG A 90 -21.36 -4.87 4.33
CA ARG A 90 -20.16 -5.57 3.81
C ARG A 90 -20.40 -6.24 2.47
N ALA A 91 -21.50 -6.99 2.34
CA ALA A 91 -21.83 -7.69 1.10
C ALA A 91 -22.02 -6.73 -0.09
N GLU A 92 -22.62 -5.57 0.15
CA GLU A 92 -22.79 -4.55 -0.89
C GLU A 92 -21.46 -3.86 -1.23
N ILE A 93 -20.67 -3.51 -0.22
CA ILE A 93 -19.34 -2.91 -0.39
C ILE A 93 -18.44 -3.86 -1.20
N ASP A 94 -18.41 -5.15 -0.84
CA ASP A 94 -17.60 -6.15 -1.54
C ASP A 94 -18.06 -6.34 -2.98
N ARG A 95 -19.39 -6.36 -3.22
CA ARG A 95 -19.95 -6.43 -4.57
C ARG A 95 -19.52 -5.24 -5.43
N ILE A 96 -19.55 -4.03 -4.88
CA ILE A 96 -19.10 -2.81 -5.57
C ILE A 96 -17.60 -2.86 -5.83
N ASN A 97 -16.79 -3.19 -4.82
CA ASN A 97 -15.34 -3.29 -4.95
C ASN A 97 -14.91 -4.33 -5.99
N ALA A 98 -15.60 -5.47 -6.06
CA ALA A 98 -15.34 -6.52 -7.05
C ALA A 98 -15.60 -6.06 -8.49
N GLN A 99 -16.45 -5.05 -8.71
CA GLN A 99 -16.66 -4.44 -10.02
C GLN A 99 -15.67 -3.29 -10.26
N VAL A 100 -15.53 -2.39 -9.29
CA VAL A 100 -14.76 -1.14 -9.42
C VAL A 100 -13.27 -1.43 -9.56
N TYR A 101 -12.71 -2.36 -8.79
CA TYR A 101 -11.28 -2.68 -8.85
C TYR A 101 -10.82 -3.16 -10.24
N PRO A 102 -11.36 -4.26 -10.81
CA PRO A 102 -10.86 -4.77 -12.09
C PRO A 102 -11.23 -3.89 -13.29
N ALA A 103 -12.37 -3.18 -13.23
CA ALA A 103 -12.88 -2.39 -14.36
C ALA A 103 -12.37 -0.95 -14.37
N ILE A 104 -12.09 -0.36 -13.20
CA ILE A 104 -11.74 1.06 -13.08
C ILE A 104 -10.34 1.23 -12.50
N ASN A 105 -10.11 0.83 -11.24
CA ASN A 105 -8.82 1.08 -10.58
C ASN A 105 -7.66 0.43 -11.32
N ASN A 106 -7.79 -0.86 -11.66
CA ASN A 106 -6.83 -1.58 -12.48
C ASN A 106 -7.13 -1.43 -13.99
N GLY A 107 -8.37 -1.10 -14.34
CA GLY A 107 -8.80 -0.98 -15.74
C GLY A 107 -8.03 0.09 -16.51
N VAL A 108 -7.81 1.25 -15.89
CA VAL A 108 -7.01 2.33 -16.52
C VAL A 108 -5.56 1.93 -16.76
N TYR A 109 -4.96 1.15 -15.86
CA TYR A 109 -3.61 0.60 -16.06
C TYR A 109 -3.58 -0.44 -17.17
N ARG A 110 -4.57 -1.34 -17.21
CA ARG A 110 -4.67 -2.34 -18.29
C ARG A 110 -4.80 -1.70 -19.65
N ALA A 111 -5.61 -0.65 -19.77
CA ALA A 111 -5.74 0.12 -21.01
C ALA A 111 -4.45 0.89 -21.35
N GLY A 112 -3.86 1.59 -20.38
CA GLY A 112 -2.64 2.39 -20.59
C GLY A 112 -1.39 1.58 -20.89
N PHE A 113 -1.29 0.36 -20.37
CA PHE A 113 -0.18 -0.57 -20.62
C PHE A 113 -0.49 -1.65 -21.66
N ALA A 114 -1.62 -1.53 -22.37
CA ALA A 114 -1.97 -2.45 -23.44
C ALA A 114 -0.88 -2.45 -24.53
N THR A 115 -0.43 -3.64 -24.93
CA THR A 115 0.57 -3.80 -26.00
C THR A 115 -0.05 -4.13 -27.36
N THR A 116 -1.38 -4.26 -27.42
CA THR A 116 -2.13 -4.57 -28.65
C THR A 116 -3.40 -3.74 -28.73
N GLN A 117 -3.85 -3.42 -29.95
CA GLN A 117 -5.07 -2.63 -30.18
C GLN A 117 -6.36 -3.29 -29.67
N LYS A 118 -6.38 -4.63 -29.55
CA LYS A 118 -7.56 -5.41 -29.13
C LYS A 118 -7.69 -5.47 -27.59
N ALA A 119 -6.59 -5.26 -26.87
CA ALA A 119 -6.51 -5.44 -25.42
C ALA A 119 -7.18 -4.31 -24.64
#